data_AF-A0A943AY85-F1
#
_entry.id   AF-A0A943AY85-F1
#
_cell.length_a   1.000
_cell.length_b   1.000
_cell.length_c   1.000
_cell.angle_alpha   90.00
_cell.angle_beta   90.00
_cell.angle_gamma   90.00
#
_symmetry.space_group_name_H-M   'P 1'
#
loop_
_entity.id
_entity.type
_entity.pdbx_description
1 polymer ?
#
loop_
_entity_poly.entity_id
_entity_poly.type
_entity_poly.pdbx_seq_one_letter_code
_entity_poly.pdbx_strand_id
1 'polypeptide(L)' 'MTFEELIGFNGQPVTEEQLEEIRECDLVEDIDDIGLSPMYPELHWYIITLTNRQEINVFA' A
#
# COMPACT_ATOMS: atom_id res chain seq x y z
N MET A 1 3.31 0.16 -12.43
CA MET A 1 1.88 0.08 -12.05
C MET A 1 1.17 1.35 -12.47
N THR A 2 -0.15 1.30 -12.63
CA THR A 2 -1.02 2.45 -12.91
C THR A 2 -1.78 2.90 -11.65
N PHE A 3 -2.36 4.10 -11.67
CA PHE A 3 -3.21 4.58 -10.55
C PHE A 3 -4.41 3.65 -10.29
N GLU A 4 -5.05 3.12 -11.31
CA GLU A 4 -6.21 2.23 -11.15
C GLU A 4 -5.81 0.92 -10.43
N GLU A 5 -4.65 0.37 -10.77
CA GLU A 5 -4.10 -0.82 -10.09
C GLU A 5 -3.78 -0.51 -8.63
N LEU A 6 -3.11 0.62 -8.36
CA LEU A 6 -2.77 1.06 -6.99
C LEU A 6 -4.01 1.24 -6.13
N ILE A 7 -5.04 1.90 -6.66
CA ILE A 7 -6.33 2.08 -5.98
C ILE A 7 -7.02 0.72 -5.73
N GLY A 8 -6.82 -0.26 -6.62
CA GLY A 8 -7.34 -1.61 -6.47
C GLY A 8 -6.82 -2.37 -5.24
N PHE A 9 -5.61 -2.03 -4.76
CA PHE A 9 -5.06 -2.60 -3.53
C PHE A 9 -5.61 -1.98 -2.26
N ASN A 10 -6.32 -0.84 -2.35
CA ASN A 10 -6.81 -0.15 -1.17
C ASN A 10 -7.77 -1.04 -0.37
N GLY A 11 -7.40 -1.34 0.86
CA GLY A 11 -8.17 -2.18 1.76
C GLY A 11 -7.97 -3.69 1.53
N GLN A 12 -7.03 -4.11 0.68
CA GLN A 12 -6.76 -5.51 0.37
C GLN A 12 -5.39 -5.96 0.90
N PRO A 13 -5.26 -7.23 1.32
CA PRO A 13 -3.96 -7.82 1.58
C PRO A 13 -3.20 -8.03 0.27
N VAL A 14 -1.90 -7.77 0.30
CA VAL A 14 -0.97 -7.94 -0.81
C VAL A 14 0.17 -8.85 -0.38
N THR A 15 0.93 -9.37 -1.34
CA THR A 15 2.17 -10.08 -1.03
C THR A 15 3.31 -9.09 -0.76
N GLU A 16 4.35 -9.56 -0.09
CA GLU A 16 5.60 -8.80 0.08
C GLU A 16 6.21 -8.37 -1.27
N GLU A 17 6.13 -9.23 -2.29
CA GLU A 17 6.57 -8.87 -3.65
C GLU A 17 5.76 -7.70 -4.23
N GLN A 18 4.44 -7.70 -4.03
CA GLN A 18 3.58 -6.60 -4.46
C GLN A 18 3.85 -5.32 -3.67
N LEU A 19 4.14 -5.42 -2.37
CA LEU A 19 4.51 -4.26 -1.57
C LEU A 19 5.82 -3.63 -2.09
N GLU A 20 6.81 -4.45 -2.46
CA GLU A 20 8.07 -3.97 -3.03
C GLU A 20 7.84 -3.30 -4.39
N GLU A 21 7.00 -3.89 -5.26
CA GLU A 21 6.60 -3.27 -6.53
C GLU A 21 5.92 -1.91 -6.32
N ILE A 22 5.10 -1.77 -5.27
CA ILE A 22 4.47 -0.49 -4.91
C ILE A 22 5.54 0.50 -4.42
N ARG A 23 6.50 0.08 -3.59
CA ARG A 23 7.61 0.92 -3.09
C ARG A 23 8.45 1.49 -4.22
N GLU A 24 8.69 0.70 -5.27
CA GLU A 24 9.48 1.12 -6.43
C GLU A 24 8.65 1.90 -7.47
N CYS A 25 7.35 2.07 -7.28
CA CYS A 25 6.49 2.71 -8.27
C CYS A 25 6.64 4.24 -8.25
N ASP A 26 6.95 4.83 -9.41
CA ASP A 26 7.07 6.29 -9.62
C ASP A 26 5.80 7.10 -9.24
N LEU A 27 4.66 6.42 -9.08
CA LEU A 27 3.39 7.05 -8.69
C LEU A 27 3.21 7.15 -7.18
N VAL A 28 4.10 6.53 -6.40
CA VAL A 28 4.14 6.59 -4.94
C VAL A 28 5.06 7.73 -4.50
N GLU A 29 4.57 8.56 -3.59
CA GLU A 29 5.29 9.67 -3.00
C GLU A 29 5.86 9.28 -1.62
N ASP A 30 5.07 8.58 -0.80
CA ASP A 30 5.48 8.19 0.55
C ASP A 30 4.79 6.90 1.02
N ILE A 31 5.39 6.21 1.99
CA ILE A 31 4.85 4.99 2.61
C ILE A 31 5.09 5.03 4.11
N ASP A 32 3.98 5.06 4.87
CA ASP A 32 3.98 4.98 6.32
C ASP A 32 3.66 3.55 6.79
N ASP A 33 4.51 2.99 7.66
CA ASP A 33 4.23 1.74 8.37
C ASP A 33 3.52 2.02 9.70
N ILE A 34 2.27 1.60 9.79
CA ILE A 34 1.42 1.79 10.98
C ILE A 34 1.59 0.64 11.99
N GLY A 35 2.32 -0.41 11.62
CA GLY A 35 2.49 -1.63 12.40
C GLY A 35 1.37 -2.64 12.12
N LEU A 36 1.01 -3.43 13.12
CA LEU A 36 0.06 -4.53 12.93
C LEU A 36 -1.36 -4.05 12.59
N SER A 37 -1.95 -4.66 11.56
CA SER A 37 -3.30 -4.36 11.15
C SER A 37 -4.33 -4.90 12.15
N PRO A 38 -5.31 -4.09 12.59
CA PRO A 38 -6.43 -4.58 13.38
C PRO A 38 -7.39 -5.45 12.57
N MET A 39 -7.38 -5.33 11.23
CA MET A 39 -8.21 -6.16 10.33
C MET A 39 -7.53 -7.48 9.98
N TYR A 40 -6.20 -7.46 9.81
CA TYR A 40 -5.40 -8.63 9.48
C TYR A 40 -4.30 -8.81 10.54
N PRO A 41 -4.57 -9.57 11.62
CA PRO A 41 -3.70 -9.60 12.80
C PRO A 41 -2.26 -10.09 12.56
N GLU A 42 -2.01 -10.72 11.41
CA GLU A 42 -0.71 -11.27 11.02
C GLU A 42 0.02 -10.40 9.98
N LEU A 43 -0.60 -9.32 9.49
CA LEU A 43 -0.05 -8.44 8.46
C LEU A 43 0.20 -7.04 9.02
N HIS A 44 1.22 -6.35 8.49
CA HIS A 44 1.43 -4.94 8.75
C HIS A 44 0.51 -4.09 7.89
N TRP A 45 0.08 -2.96 8.42
CA TRP A 45 -0.70 -1.95 7.73
C TRP A 45 0.22 -0.83 7.26
N TYR A 46 0.21 -0.59 5.97
CA TYR A 46 0.89 0.51 5.32
C TYR A 46 -0.11 1.51 4.76
N ILE A 47 0.16 2.80 4.97
CA ILE A 47 -0.54 3.88 4.26
C ILE A 47 0.41 4.38 3.17
N ILE A 48 -0.04 4.30 1.93
CA ILE A 48 0.75 4.65 0.77
C ILE A 48 0.17 5.94 0.18
N THR A 49 0.96 7.01 0.22
CA THR A 49 0.62 8.30 -0.38
C THR A 49 1.07 8.30 -1.83
N LEU A 50 0.14 8.54 -2.73
CA LEU A 50 0.40 8.64 -4.16
C LEU A 50 0.70 10.09 -4.56
N THR A 51 1.38 10.29 -5.68
CA THR A 51 1.76 11.61 -6.23
C THR A 51 0.56 12.51 -6.58
N ASN A 52 -0.64 11.95 -6.67
CA ASN A 52 -1.90 12.70 -6.82
C ASN A 52 -2.52 13.10 -5.47
N ARG A 53 -1.80 12.89 -4.35
CA ARG A 53 -2.22 13.10 -2.96
C ARG A 53 -3.34 12.19 -2.47
N GLN A 54 -3.63 11.11 -3.17
CA GLN A 54 -4.51 10.07 -2.65
C GLN A 54 -3.73 9.12 -1.76
N GLU A 55 -4.38 8.67 -0.70
CA GLU A 55 -3.83 7.66 0.20
C GLU A 55 -4.57 6.33 -0.02
N ILE A 56 -3.80 5.25 -0.06
CA ILE A 56 -4.34 3.88 -0.12
C ILE A 56 -3.81 3.09 1.08
N ASN A 57 -4.64 2.18 1.58
CA ASN A 57 -4.31 1.30 2.70
C ASN A 57 -3.93 -0.05 2.14
N VAL A 58 -2.74 -0.52 2.45
CA VAL A 58 -2.20 -1.79 1.99
C VAL A 58 -1.82 -2.64 3.19
N PHE A 59 -2.03 -3.96 3.11
CA PHE A 59 -1.68 -4.89 4.18
C PHE A 59 -0.74 -5.96 3.66
N ALA A 60 0.47 -6.06 4.20
CA ALA A 60 1.47 -7.06 3.79
C ALA A 60 2.16 -7.66 5.02
#